data_AF-A0A9J6CQT0-F1
#
_entry.id   AF-A0A9J6CQT0-F1
#
_cell.length_a   1.000
_cell.length_b   1.000
_cell.length_c   1.000
_cell.angle_alpha   90.00
_cell.angle_beta   90.00
_cell.angle_gamma   90.00
#
_symmetry.space_group_name_H-M   'P 1'
#
loop_
_entity.id
_entity.type
_entity.pdbx_description
1 polymer ?
#
loop_
_entity_poly.entity_id
_entity_poly.type
_entity_poly.pdbx_seq_one_letter_code
_entity_poly.pdbx_strand_id
1 'polypeptide(L)'
;MLKLMRQEKKLGDPEELSAIDAVFCKNSNRQKKLTIGSVKSNMGPAEAAAGMASIAKILMAFENQKFPPNINFTTPRANIPAFEEKRVKVATEAEKLQGQLIAMNSFGLGGGNSHALFRGNAKGK
;
A
#
# COMPACT_ATOMS: atom_id res chain seq x y z
N MET A 1 -4.35 13.04 -26.79
CA MET A 1 -4.58 14.28 -26.01
C MET A 1 -3.89 14.11 -24.66
N LEU A 2 -2.86 14.94 -24.41
CA LEU A 2 -1.87 14.81 -23.33
C LEU A 2 -2.49 14.62 -21.94
N LYS A 3 -2.09 13.56 -21.23
CA LYS A 3 -2.25 13.44 -19.77
C LYS A 3 -0.87 13.63 -19.14
N LEU A 4 -0.36 14.87 -19.23
CA LEU A 4 0.88 15.29 -18.58
C LEU A 4 0.53 16.02 -17.28
N MET A 5 1.22 15.59 -16.21
CA MET A 5 1.48 16.27 -14.95
C MET A 5 0.63 15.93 -13.71
N ARG A 6 1.34 15.31 -12.76
CA ARG A 6 1.28 15.50 -11.30
C ARG A 6 0.05 14.99 -10.56
N GLN A 7 0.13 13.75 -10.09
CA GLN A 7 -0.33 13.42 -8.72
C GLN A 7 0.66 12.48 -8.02
N GLU A 8 1.89 12.95 -7.78
CA GLU A 8 2.84 12.25 -6.88
C GLU A 8 2.64 12.61 -5.40
N LYS A 9 1.64 13.44 -5.06
CA LYS A 9 1.34 13.84 -3.67
C LYS A 9 0.26 13.00 -2.97
N LYS A 10 -0.45 12.13 -3.69
CA LYS A 10 -1.57 11.36 -3.13
C LYS A 10 -1.33 9.87 -3.33
N LEU A 11 -1.47 9.10 -2.24
CA LEU A 11 -1.32 7.66 -2.27
C LEU A 11 -2.58 7.00 -2.82
N GLY A 12 -2.44 6.24 -3.90
CA GLY A 12 -3.53 5.46 -4.51
C GLY A 12 -4.61 6.31 -5.17
N ASP A 13 -5.42 5.68 -6.01
CA ASP A 13 -6.66 6.28 -6.46
C ASP A 13 -7.77 6.09 -5.38
N PRO A 14 -8.76 7.00 -5.31
CA PRO A 14 -9.84 6.88 -4.32
C PRO A 14 -10.64 5.58 -4.43
N GLU A 15 -10.78 5.04 -5.63
CA GLU A 15 -11.49 3.81 -5.92
C GLU A 15 -10.80 2.60 -5.29
N GLU A 16 -9.47 2.48 -5.42
CA GLU A 16 -8.63 1.46 -4.78
C GLU A 16 -8.74 1.56 -3.25
N LEU A 17 -8.63 2.77 -2.70
CA LEU A 17 -8.75 2.97 -1.26
C LEU A 17 -10.14 2.61 -0.73
N SER A 18 -11.20 2.92 -1.48
CA SER A 18 -12.57 2.55 -1.13
C SER A 18 -12.77 1.04 -1.16
N ALA A 19 -12.20 0.34 -2.15
CA ALA A 19 -12.23 -1.12 -2.23
C ALA A 19 -11.47 -1.76 -1.06
N ILE A 20 -10.27 -1.25 -0.73
CA ILE A 20 -9.48 -1.70 0.42
C ILE A 20 -10.27 -1.52 1.73
N ASP A 21 -10.93 -0.38 1.89
CA ASP A 21 -11.73 -0.07 3.08
C ASP A 21 -12.91 -1.03 3.23
N ALA A 22 -13.64 -1.26 2.14
CA ALA A 22 -14.80 -2.16 2.12
C ALA A 22 -14.43 -3.60 2.44
N VAL A 23 -13.33 -4.12 1.86
CA VAL A 23 -12.93 -5.53 2.00
C VAL A 23 -12.17 -5.80 3.28
N PHE A 24 -11.22 -4.92 3.65
CA PHE A 24 -10.28 -5.21 4.75
C PHE A 24 -10.57 -4.44 6.04
N CYS A 25 -11.48 -3.46 6.05
CA CYS A 25 -11.64 -2.56 7.19
C CYS A 25 -13.08 -2.47 7.73
N LYS A 26 -14.10 -2.14 6.94
CA LYS A 26 -15.46 -1.85 7.44
C LYS A 26 -16.10 -3.00 8.22
N ASN A 27 -15.91 -4.23 7.78
CA ASN A 27 -16.52 -5.42 8.39
C ASN A 27 -15.47 -6.35 9.02
N SER A 28 -14.32 -5.81 9.42
CA SER A 28 -13.25 -6.61 10.02
C SER A 28 -13.14 -6.35 11.53
N ASN A 29 -12.81 -7.40 12.29
CA ASN A 29 -12.54 -7.32 13.74
C ASN A 29 -11.17 -6.68 14.05
N ARG A 30 -10.73 -5.73 13.22
CA ARG A 30 -9.40 -5.14 13.32
C ARG A 30 -9.36 -4.09 14.42
N GLN A 31 -8.56 -4.38 15.43
CA GLN A 31 -8.22 -3.46 16.52
C GLN A 31 -7.24 -2.36 16.07
N LYS A 32 -6.46 -2.62 15.01
CA LYS A 32 -5.42 -1.72 14.52
C LYS A 32 -5.69 -1.27 13.09
N LYS A 33 -5.34 -0.02 12.80
CA LYS A 33 -5.42 0.57 11.45
C LYS A 33 -4.67 -0.29 10.44
N LEU A 34 -5.18 -0.34 9.22
CA LEU A 34 -4.45 -0.91 8.10
C LEU A 34 -3.31 0.01 7.68
N THR A 35 -2.08 -0.43 7.89
CA THR A 35 -0.91 0.22 7.31
C THR A 35 -0.88 -0.06 5.82
N ILE A 36 -0.88 1.01 5.01
CA ILE A 36 -0.73 0.95 3.56
C ILE A 36 0.50 1.72 3.11
N GLY A 37 0.97 1.38 1.92
CA GLY A 37 2.06 2.05 1.25
C GLY A 37 2.14 1.65 -0.21
N SER A 38 3.02 2.32 -0.93
CA SER A 38 3.28 2.08 -2.36
C SER A 38 4.77 2.14 -2.60
N VAL A 39 5.30 1.23 -3.41
CA VAL A 39 6.70 1.30 -3.86
C VAL A 39 6.90 2.50 -4.80
N LYS A 40 5.84 2.93 -5.50
CA LYS A 40 5.90 3.99 -6.52
C LYS A 40 6.28 5.35 -5.94
N SER A 41 6.01 5.59 -4.65
CA SER A 41 6.50 6.81 -4.01
C SER A 41 8.02 6.87 -3.92
N ASN A 42 8.70 5.71 -3.81
CA ASN A 42 10.13 5.63 -3.56
C ASN A 42 10.97 5.57 -4.84
N MET A 43 10.40 5.07 -5.94
CA MET A 43 11.14 4.80 -7.19
C MET A 43 10.39 5.19 -8.47
N GLY A 44 9.25 5.87 -8.36
CA GLY A 44 8.42 6.23 -9.50
C GLY A 44 7.53 5.08 -10.01
N PRO A 45 6.82 5.28 -11.13
CA PRO A 45 5.72 4.41 -11.56
C PRO A 45 6.11 2.97 -11.86
N ALA A 46 7.36 2.71 -12.26
CA ALA A 46 7.95 1.40 -12.61
C ALA A 46 7.18 0.57 -13.66
N GLU A 47 6.05 1.06 -14.18
CA GLU A 47 5.23 0.48 -15.25
C GLU A 47 5.05 -1.05 -15.13
N ALA A 48 5.47 -1.81 -16.14
CA ALA A 48 5.38 -3.27 -16.14
C ALA A 48 6.19 -3.94 -15.02
N ALA A 49 7.23 -3.27 -14.51
CA ALA A 49 8.05 -3.76 -13.39
C ALA A 49 7.48 -3.38 -12.02
N ALA A 50 6.42 -2.58 -11.94
CA ALA A 50 5.84 -2.14 -10.67
C ALA A 50 5.41 -3.30 -9.77
N GLY A 51 4.98 -4.41 -10.38
CA GLY A 51 4.63 -5.64 -9.67
C GLY A 51 5.85 -6.23 -8.95
N MET A 52 6.93 -6.50 -9.68
CA MET A 52 8.17 -7.05 -9.14
C MET A 52 8.84 -6.12 -8.13
N ALA A 53 8.81 -4.80 -8.37
CA ALA A 53 9.29 -3.81 -7.42
C ALA A 53 8.53 -3.85 -6.08
N SER A 54 7.21 -4.07 -6.14
CA SER A 54 6.38 -4.20 -4.94
C SER A 54 6.70 -5.49 -4.18
N ILE A 55 6.93 -6.61 -4.89
CA ILE A 55 7.40 -7.87 -4.31
C ILE A 55 8.75 -7.66 -3.60
N ALA A 56 9.71 -6.98 -4.24
CA ALA A 56 11.00 -6.68 -3.61
C ALA A 56 10.83 -5.87 -2.31
N LYS A 57 9.96 -4.84 -2.31
CA LYS A 57 9.62 -4.07 -1.09
C LYS A 57 9.03 -4.97 0.01
N ILE A 58 8.17 -5.92 -0.35
CA ILE A 58 7.54 -6.88 0.58
C ILE A 58 8.57 -7.84 1.17
N LEU A 59 9.43 -8.42 0.34
CA LEU A 59 10.50 -9.30 0.81
C LEU A 59 11.43 -8.56 1.76
N MET A 60 11.84 -7.34 1.43
CA MET A 60 12.63 -6.49 2.31
C MET A 60 11.91 -6.19 3.64
N ALA A 61 10.58 -6.03 3.62
CA ALA A 61 9.80 -5.79 4.82
C ALA A 61 9.82 -7.01 5.77
N PHE A 62 9.71 -8.22 5.22
CA PHE A 62 9.81 -9.45 5.99
C PHE A 62 11.23 -9.69 6.52
N GLU A 63 12.25 -9.55 5.67
CA GLU A 63 13.66 -9.73 6.07
C GLU A 63 14.06 -8.78 7.21
N ASN A 64 13.65 -7.51 7.12
CA ASN A 64 14.02 -6.49 8.10
C ASN A 64 13.02 -6.35 9.26
N GLN A 65 11.92 -7.11 9.24
CA GLN A 65 10.81 -6.99 10.21
C GLN A 65 10.29 -5.54 10.36
N LYS A 66 10.33 -4.77 9.27
CA LYS A 66 9.94 -3.36 9.21
C LYS A 66 9.13 -3.07 7.97
N PHE A 67 8.02 -2.35 8.11
CA PHE A 67 7.26 -1.82 6.98
C PHE A 67 7.94 -0.55 6.45
N PRO A 68 8.43 -0.51 5.20
CA PRO A 68 9.20 0.63 4.71
C PRO A 68 8.33 1.88 4.47
N PRO A 69 8.86 3.09 4.71
CA PRO A 69 8.11 4.33 4.59
C PRO A 69 7.76 4.66 3.14
N ASN A 70 6.61 5.30 2.99
CA ASN A 70 6.21 6.06 1.83
C ASN A 70 6.76 7.48 1.95
N ILE A 71 7.43 7.94 0.89
CA ILE A 71 7.95 9.31 0.81
C ILE A 71 6.96 10.22 0.08
N ASN A 72 7.13 11.54 0.21
CA ASN A 72 6.30 12.57 -0.43
C ASN A 72 4.81 12.55 -0.04
N PHE A 73 4.45 11.85 1.05
CA PHE A 73 3.11 11.88 1.63
C PHE A 73 3.07 12.91 2.77
N THR A 74 2.22 13.94 2.63
CA THR A 74 2.05 14.97 3.68
C THR A 74 0.68 14.93 4.32
N THR A 75 -0.37 14.87 3.50
CA THR A 75 -1.76 14.99 3.97
C THR A 75 -2.62 13.98 3.21
N PRO A 76 -3.46 13.20 3.91
CA PRO A 76 -4.42 12.32 3.25
C PRO A 76 -5.40 13.13 2.39
N ARG A 77 -5.92 12.52 1.33
CA ARG A 77 -6.96 13.13 0.51
C ARG A 77 -8.25 13.22 1.34
N ALA A 78 -8.88 14.40 1.37
CA ALA A 78 -10.19 14.60 1.98
C ALA A 78 -11.28 13.80 1.23
N ASN A 79 -12.40 13.52 1.90
CA ASN A 79 -13.53 12.75 1.40
C ASN A 79 -13.18 11.28 1.06
N ILE A 80 -12.18 10.73 1.76
CA ILE A 80 -11.91 9.29 1.76
C ILE A 80 -12.29 8.74 3.14
N PRO A 81 -13.43 8.03 3.28
CA PRO A 81 -13.92 7.55 4.57
C PRO A 81 -12.88 6.74 5.35
N ALA A 82 -12.07 5.93 4.66
CA ALA A 82 -11.01 5.13 5.27
C ALA A 82 -9.98 5.96 6.06
N PHE A 83 -9.67 7.18 5.59
CA PHE A 83 -8.75 8.10 6.27
C PHE A 83 -9.47 8.90 7.36
N GLU A 84 -10.67 9.40 7.09
CA GLU A 84 -11.46 10.21 8.03
C GLU A 84 -11.85 9.41 9.27
N GLU A 85 -12.29 8.17 9.07
CA GLU A 85 -12.65 7.23 10.13
C GLU A 85 -11.44 6.47 10.68
N LYS A 86 -10.22 6.87 10.27
CA LYS A 86 -8.94 6.37 10.77
C LYS A 86 -8.77 4.85 10.67
N ARG A 87 -9.45 4.19 9.73
CA ARG A 87 -9.32 2.74 9.47
C ARG A 87 -8.02 2.38 8.75
N VAL A 88 -7.51 3.29 7.95
CA VAL A 88 -6.27 3.16 7.19
C VAL A 88 -5.25 4.19 7.66
N LYS A 89 -3.96 3.86 7.57
CA LYS A 89 -2.85 4.79 7.76
C LYS A 89 -1.76 4.56 6.72
N VAL A 90 -1.09 5.63 6.31
CA VAL A 90 0.10 5.55 5.44
C VAL A 90 1.33 5.44 6.32
N ALA A 91 2.22 4.50 6.03
CA ALA A 91 3.52 4.43 6.72
C ALA A 91 4.41 5.60 6.24
N THR A 92 4.60 6.64 7.06
CA THR A 92 5.48 7.78 6.75
C THR A 92 6.89 7.61 7.33
N GLU A 93 7.04 6.67 8.24
CA GLU A 93 8.31 6.26 8.85
C GLU A 93 8.48 4.74 8.77
N ALA A 94 9.69 4.25 9.01
CA ALA A 94 9.93 2.82 9.08
C ALA A 94 9.31 2.27 10.37
N GLU A 95 8.25 1.49 10.25
CA GLU A 95 7.53 0.94 11.41
C GLU A 95 7.82 -0.55 11.59
N LYS A 96 7.70 -1.07 12.82
CA LYS A 96 7.74 -2.53 13.04
C LYS A 96 6.64 -3.22 12.21
N LEU A 97 7.00 -4.26 11.48
CA LEU A 97 6.02 -5.03 10.72
C LEU A 97 5.00 -5.67 11.67
N GLN A 98 3.71 -5.47 11.38
CA GLN A 98 2.61 -5.97 12.21
C GLN A 98 1.98 -7.20 11.55
N GLY A 99 1.99 -8.33 12.25
CA GLY A 99 1.50 -9.60 11.71
C GLY A 99 2.45 -10.22 10.69
N GLN A 100 1.98 -11.29 10.03
CA GLN A 100 2.77 -12.06 9.06
C GLN A 100 2.29 -11.90 7.62
N LEU A 101 1.23 -11.12 7.39
CA LEU A 101 0.58 -11.01 6.08
C LEU A 101 0.77 -9.63 5.50
N ILE A 102 1.20 -9.57 4.24
CA ILE A 102 1.22 -8.35 3.43
C ILE A 102 0.49 -8.64 2.13
N ALA A 103 -0.46 -7.77 1.78
CA ALA A 103 -1.18 -7.85 0.51
C ALA A 103 -0.62 -6.85 -0.50
N MET A 104 -0.74 -7.18 -1.79
CA MET A 104 -0.25 -6.37 -2.89
C MET A 104 -1.32 -6.25 -3.98
N ASN A 105 -1.51 -5.04 -4.49
CA ASN A 105 -2.29 -4.75 -5.69
C ASN A 105 -1.37 -4.40 -6.85
N SER A 106 -1.74 -4.82 -8.06
CA SER A 106 -1.13 -4.34 -9.31
C SER A 106 -2.20 -4.22 -10.37
N PHE A 107 -2.32 -3.03 -10.96
CA PHE A 107 -3.32 -2.67 -11.97
C PHE A 107 -2.62 -2.16 -13.23
N GLY A 108 -2.79 -2.88 -14.33
CA GLY A 108 -2.24 -2.53 -15.63
C GLY A 108 -3.16 -1.59 -16.40
N LEU A 109 -2.58 -0.72 -17.23
CA LEU A 109 -3.34 0.22 -18.08
C LEU A 109 -4.33 -0.47 -19.02
N GLY A 110 -4.08 -1.72 -19.41
CA GLY A 110 -4.96 -2.54 -20.25
C GLY A 110 -6.13 -3.20 -19.51
N GLY A 111 -6.37 -2.88 -18.23
CA GLY A 111 -7.44 -3.46 -17.42
C GLY A 111 -7.11 -4.77 -16.72
N GLY A 112 -5.89 -5.30 -16.91
CA GLY A 112 -5.39 -6.46 -16.19
C GLY A 112 -5.10 -6.12 -14.72
N ASN A 113 -5.85 -6.74 -13.81
CA ASN A 113 -5.74 -6.51 -12.37
C ASN A 113 -5.29 -7.79 -11.66
N SER A 114 -4.38 -7.66 -10.71
CA SER A 114 -3.93 -8.77 -9.88
C SER A 114 -3.82 -8.37 -8.41
N HIS A 115 -4.18 -9.30 -7.53
CA HIS A 115 -4.04 -9.18 -6.09
C HIS A 115 -3.30 -10.42 -5.56
N ALA A 116 -2.37 -10.22 -4.64
CA ALA A 116 -1.62 -11.32 -4.04
C ALA A 116 -1.44 -11.08 -2.53
N LEU A 117 -1.50 -12.18 -1.77
CA LEU A 117 -1.24 -12.20 -0.34
C LEU A 117 0.07 -12.96 -0.08
N PHE A 118 0.98 -12.31 0.63
CA PHE A 118 2.26 -12.88 1.02
C PHE A 118 2.27 -13.18 2.52
N ARG A 119 2.75 -14.35 2.89
CA ARG A 119 2.98 -14.71 4.29
C ARG A 119 4.47 -14.78 4.58
N GLY A 120 4.95 -13.92 5.46
CA GLY A 120 6.32 -13.96 5.96
C GLY A 120 6.53 -15.24 6.77
N ASN A 121 7.60 -15.98 6.46
CA ASN A 121 8.01 -17.11 7.28
C ASN A 121 8.74 -16.56 8.50
N ALA A 122 8.09 -16.60 9.66
CA ALA A 122 8.77 -16.33 10.92
C ALA A 122 9.72 -17.49 11.20
N LYS A 123 10.95 -17.43 10.67
CA LYS A 123 12.01 -18.31 11.17
C LYS A 123 12.18 -17.98 12.64
N GLY A 124 11.87 -18.96 13.51
CA GLY A 124 12.25 -18.89 14.91
C GLY A 124 13.74 -18.55 14.98
N LYS A 125 14.06 -17.45 15.65
CA LYS A 125 15.40 -17.28 16.18
C LYS A 125 15.51 -18.13 17.43
#